data_AF-A0A0G1USN8-F1
#
_entry.id   AF-A0A0G1USN8-F1
#
_cell.length_a   1.000
_cell.length_b   1.000
_cell.length_c   1.000
_cell.angle_alpha   90.00
_cell.angle_beta   90.00
_cell.angle_gamma   90.00
#
_symmetry.space_group_name_H-M   'P 1'
#
loop_
_entity.id
_entity.type
_entity.pdbx_description
1 polymer ?
#
loop_
_entity_poly.entity_id
_entity_poly.type
_entity_poly.pdbx_seq_one_letter_code
_entity_poly.pdbx_strand_id
1 'polypeptide(L)' 'MGKITKNQVKFGHRIQKRRQGLGITQEELADRVSLSRTHMGHIEQGRRSPSLEVLNKIAKALKTSPKDFF' A
#
# COMPACT_ATOMS: atom_id res chain seq x y z
N MET A 1 -7.82 -15.60 -11.63
CA MET A 1 -7.17 -14.83 -10.53
C MET A 1 -5.70 -15.21 -10.48
N GLY A 2 -4.77 -14.27 -10.61
CA GLY A 2 -3.33 -14.55 -10.54
C GLY A 2 -2.93 -15.02 -9.15
N LYS A 3 -1.99 -15.98 -9.07
CA LYS A 3 -1.49 -16.50 -7.78
C LYS A 3 -0.84 -15.36 -6.98
N ILE A 4 -1.33 -15.10 -5.77
CA ILE A 4 -0.68 -14.19 -4.82
C ILE A 4 0.65 -14.81 -4.38
N THR A 5 1.73 -14.05 -4.46
CA THR A 5 3.07 -14.53 -4.07
C THR A 5 3.43 -14.10 -2.65
N LYS A 6 4.34 -14.84 -1.99
CA LYS A 6 4.88 -14.45 -0.67
C LYS A 6 5.48 -13.03 -0.67
N ASN A 7 6.06 -12.61 -1.79
CA ASN A 7 6.65 -11.27 -1.93
C ASN A 7 5.58 -10.17 -1.98
N GLN A 8 4.47 -10.40 -2.69
CA GLN A 8 3.35 -9.44 -2.72
C GLN A 8 2.72 -9.24 -1.34
N VAL A 9 2.58 -10.33 -0.56
CA VAL A 9 2.08 -10.25 0.82
C VAL A 9 3.03 -9.45 1.71
N LYS A 10 4.35 -9.71 1.65
CA LYS A 10 5.36 -8.96 2.41
C LYS A 10 5.36 -7.47 2.05
N PHE A 11 5.26 -7.16 0.75
CA PHE A 11 5.17 -5.79 0.24
C PHE A 11 3.93 -5.07 0.81
N GLY A 12 2.74 -5.65 0.67
CA GLY A 12 1.51 -5.08 1.21
C GLY A 12 1.55 -4.88 2.72
N HIS A 13 2.14 -5.84 3.44
CA HIS A 13 2.30 -5.74 4.89
C HIS A 13 3.25 -4.60 5.32
N ARG A 14 4.31 -4.31 4.55
CA ARG A 14 5.19 -3.16 4.83
C ARG A 14 4.45 -1.83 4.67
N ILE A 15 3.60 -1.69 3.66
CA ILE A 15 2.72 -0.53 3.47
C ILE A 15 1.79 -0.39 4.68
N GLN A 16 1.10 -1.48 5.05
CA GLN A 16 0.19 -1.52 6.20
C GLN A 16 0.90 -1.11 7.50
N LYS A 17 2.09 -1.67 7.76
CA LYS A 17 2.87 -1.38 8.96
C LYS A 17 3.28 0.09 9.02
N ARG A 18 3.73 0.66 7.89
CA ARG A 18 4.08 2.09 7.84
C ARG A 18 2.86 2.97 8.05
N ARG A 19 1.72 2.64 7.44
CA ARG A 19 0.44 3.34 7.63
C ARG A 19 0.03 3.35 9.10
N GLN A 20 0.05 2.19 9.76
CA GLN A 20 -0.27 2.06 11.18
C GLN A 20 0.70 2.87 12.06
N GLY A 21 1.99 2.90 11.72
CA GLY A 21 2.98 3.74 12.41
C GLY A 21 2.74 5.25 12.28
N LEU A 22 1.91 5.68 11.32
CA LEU A 22 1.44 7.08 11.21
C LEU A 22 0.06 7.30 11.84
N GLY A 23 -0.58 6.26 12.40
CA GLY A 23 -1.88 6.36 13.05
C GLY A 23 -3.06 6.64 12.11
N ILE A 24 -2.92 6.42 10.79
CA ILE A 24 -3.98 6.71 9.80
C ILE A 24 -4.73 5.46 9.35
N THR A 25 -6.00 5.62 8.96
CA THR A 25 -6.86 4.53 8.48
C THR A 25 -6.57 4.16 7.02
N GLN A 26 -7.09 3.02 6.55
CA GLN A 26 -7.02 2.67 5.14
C GLN A 26 -7.79 3.66 4.25
N GLU A 27 -8.92 4.19 4.73
CA GLU A 27 -9.71 5.22 4.03
C GLU A 27 -8.86 6.47 3.85
N GLU A 28 -8.27 6.98 4.94
CA GLU A 28 -7.42 8.17 4.92
C GLU A 28 -6.22 8.02 3.97
N LEU A 29 -5.56 6.85 3.96
CA LEU A 29 -4.47 6.62 3.00
C LEU A 29 -5.00 6.55 1.56
N ALA A 30 -6.14 5.90 1.34
CA ALA A 30 -6.74 5.76 0.02
C ALA A 30 -7.13 7.13 -0.57
N ASP A 31 -7.74 8.01 0.24
CA ASP A 31 -8.11 9.38 -0.12
C ASP A 31 -6.87 10.18 -0.55
N ARG A 32 -5.79 10.12 0.23
CA ARG A 32 -4.51 10.80 -0.08
C ARG A 32 -3.90 10.39 -1.40
N VAL A 33 -4.22 9.20 -1.91
CA VAL A 33 -3.67 8.67 -3.17
C VAL A 33 -4.72 8.47 -4.25
N SER A 34 -5.93 9.02 -4.05
CA SER A 34 -7.07 8.94 -4.97
C SER A 34 -7.44 7.51 -5.36
N LEU A 35 -7.49 6.61 -4.37
CA LEU A 35 -7.96 5.23 -4.50
C LEU A 35 -9.19 5.00 -3.62
N SER A 36 -9.93 3.92 -3.89
CA SER A 36 -10.93 3.45 -2.93
C SER A 36 -10.27 2.73 -1.75
N ARG A 37 -10.88 2.81 -0.56
CA ARG A 37 -10.48 2.01 0.61
C ARG A 37 -10.34 0.52 0.29
N THR A 38 -11.24 -0.03 -0.52
CA THR A 38 -11.19 -1.45 -0.95
C THR A 38 -9.94 -1.73 -1.77
N HIS A 39 -9.55 -0.85 -2.70
CA HIS A 39 -8.34 -1.01 -3.47
C HIS A 39 -7.10 -0.92 -2.58
N MET A 40 -7.07 0.03 -1.64
CA MET A 40 -6.00 0.12 -0.63
C MET A 40 -5.89 -1.16 0.21
N GLY A 41 -7.02 -1.70 0.68
CA GLY A 41 -7.04 -2.98 1.41
C GLY A 41 -6.51 -4.15 0.59
N HIS A 42 -6.84 -4.22 -0.70
CA HIS A 42 -6.28 -5.24 -1.59
C HIS A 42 -4.76 -5.09 -1.80
N ILE A 43 -4.24 -3.86 -1.83
CA ILE A 43 -2.80 -3.60 -1.89
C ILE A 43 -2.12 -4.07 -0.60
N GLU A 44 -2.65 -3.69 0.57
CA GLU A 44 -2.09 -4.10 1.87
C GLU A 44 -2.12 -5.61 2.10
N GLN A 45 -3.10 -6.31 1.52
CA GLN A 45 -3.21 -7.78 1.56
C GLN A 45 -2.36 -8.49 0.50
N GLY A 46 -1.67 -7.75 -0.39
CA GLY A 46 -0.92 -8.32 -1.51
C GLY A 46 -1.79 -8.91 -2.63
N ARG A 47 -3.11 -8.70 -2.59
CA ARG A 47 -4.07 -9.17 -3.62
C ARG A 47 -3.98 -8.36 -4.91
N ARG A 48 -3.50 -7.12 -4.82
CA ARG A 48 -3.25 -6.22 -5.96
C ARG A 48 -1.89 -5.58 -5.82
N SER A 49 -1.19 -5.42 -6.94
CA SER A 49 0.03 -4.63 -7.01
C SER A 49 -0.31 -3.24 -7.53
N PRO A 50 0.12 -2.16 -6.86
CA PRO A 50 -0.09 -0.80 -7.37
C PRO A 50 0.74 -0.58 -8.64
N SER A 51 0.32 0.36 -9.49
CA SER A 51 1.21 0.90 -10.54
C SER A 51 2.39 1.64 -9.91
N LEU A 52 3.45 1.90 -10.67
CA LEU A 52 4.59 2.68 -10.19
C LEU A 52 4.18 4.10 -9.73
N GLU A 53 3.25 4.72 -10.44
CA GLU A 53 2.70 6.02 -10.08
C GLU A 53 1.98 5.98 -8.72
N VAL A 54 1.10 4.98 -8.53
CA VAL A 54 0.39 4.78 -7.26
C VAL A 54 1.37 4.46 -6.13
N LEU A 55 2.39 3.65 -6.40
CA LEU A 55 3.44 3.34 -5.43
C LEU A 55 4.17 4.59 -4.95
N ASN A 56 4.52 5.49 -5.87
CA ASN A 56 5.15 6.77 -5.53
C ASN A 56 4.21 7.67 -4.69
N LYS A 57 2.91 7.71 -5.04
CA LYS A 57 1.90 8.43 -4.25
C LYS A 57 1.78 7.86 -2.84
N ILE A 58 1.71 6.53 -2.70
CA ILE A 58 1.68 5.83 -1.40
C ILE A 58 2.92 6.14 -0.58
N ALA A 59 4.11 6.03 -1.16
CA ALA A 59 5.36 6.32 -0.46
C ALA A 59 5.40 7.76 0.07
N LYS A 60 5.00 8.73 -0.77
CA LYS A 60 4.91 10.15 -0.39
C LYS A 60 3.88 10.36 0.73
N ALA A 61 2.67 9.80 0.61
CA ALA A 61 1.62 9.91 1.63
C ALA A 61 2.03 9.28 2.98
N LEU A 62 2.89 8.26 2.92
CA LEU A 62 3.44 7.54 4.06
C LEU A 62 4.79 8.10 4.56
N LYS A 63 5.24 9.26 4.05
CA LYS A 63 6.49 9.91 4.44
C LYS A 63 7.67 8.93 4.42
N THR A 64 7.80 8.16 3.34
CA THR A 64 8.81 7.12 3.14
C THR A 64 9.18 7.03 1.66
N SER A 65 10.09 6.14 1.29
CA SER A 65 10.49 5.90 -0.10
C SER A 65 10.00 4.53 -0.59
N PRO A 66 9.75 4.35 -1.91
CA PRO A 66 9.30 3.06 -2.46
C PRO A 66 10.20 1.87 -2.11
N LYS A 67 11.51 2.10 -1.99
CA LYS A 67 12.50 1.08 -1.60
C LYS A 67 12.24 0.48 -0.22
N ASP A 68 11.56 1.19 0.67
CA ASP A 68 11.27 0.70 2.03
C ASP A 68 10.21 -0.44 2.03
N PHE A 69 9.49 -0.61 0.91
CA PHE A 69 8.48 -1.65 0.73
C PHE A 69 9.02 -2.97 0.14
N PHE A 70 10.30 -3.03 -0.25
CA PHE A 70 10.98 -4.24 -0.73
C PHE A 70 11.86 -4.82 0.39
#